data_AF-A0A2D6YAY4-F1
#
_entry.id   AF-A0A2D6YAY4-F1
#
_cell.length_a   1.000
_cell.length_b   1.000
_cell.length_c   1.000
_cell.angle_alpha   90.00
_cell.angle_beta   90.00
_cell.angle_gamma   90.00
#
_symmetry.space_group_name_H-M   'P 1'
#
loop_
_entity.id
_entity.type
_entity.pdbx_description
1 polymer ?
#
loop_
_entity_poly.entity_id
_entity_poly.type
_entity_poly.pdbx_seq_one_letter_code
_entity_poly.pdbx_strand_id
1 'polypeptide(L)'
;MRTKTLLKYLVPFLLCALLAFNAHASEWCYERDLKYPKGMFGQFNDKKKTASKKINETFKFGKDKLPERPAKMLQGLAYLEVLVNEMCLVRHDSAVDLSRKKIEKVVLDLRDSLGLPKKFTRQKMINIYWSTGELLELAEVKKNKLSKEQKHNITILRETKAALKAALKKAKDSDE
;
A
#
# COMPACT_ATOMS: atom_id res chain seq x y z
N MET A 1 -34.54 46.15 -34.84
CA MET A 1 -35.06 44.83 -34.42
C MET A 1 -33.96 43.74 -34.48
N ARG A 2 -32.76 43.96 -33.89
CA ARG A 2 -31.59 43.07 -34.02
C ARG A 2 -30.79 42.80 -32.73
N THR A 3 -31.21 43.35 -31.58
CA THR A 3 -30.45 43.25 -30.32
C THR A 3 -30.95 42.14 -29.37
N LYS A 4 -32.17 41.62 -29.58
CA LYS A 4 -32.75 40.57 -28.70
C LYS A 4 -32.24 39.15 -28.98
N THR A 5 -31.60 38.93 -30.13
CA THR A 5 -31.14 37.60 -30.54
C THR A 5 -29.77 37.25 -29.96
N LEU A 6 -28.86 38.23 -29.81
CA LEU A 6 -27.52 38.02 -29.24
C LEU A 6 -27.54 37.66 -27.75
N LEU A 7 -28.46 38.27 -26.98
CA LEU A 7 -28.57 38.03 -25.54
C LEU A 7 -29.07 36.61 -25.22
N LYS A 8 -29.89 36.01 -26.10
CA LYS A 8 -30.39 34.63 -25.95
C LYS A 8 -29.31 33.56 -26.05
N TYR A 9 -28.19 33.85 -26.72
CA TYR A 9 -27.07 32.91 -26.86
C TYR A 9 -25.93 33.21 -25.88
N LEU A 10 -25.78 34.45 -25.42
CA LEU A 10 -24.79 34.82 -24.41
C LEU A 10 -25.08 34.19 -23.03
N VAL A 11 -26.35 34.13 -22.62
CA VAL A 11 -26.76 33.55 -21.34
C VAL A 11 -26.49 32.04 -21.23
N PRO A 12 -26.88 31.18 -22.20
CA PRO A 12 -26.54 29.76 -22.14
C PRO A 12 -25.04 29.51 -22.36
N PHE A 13 -24.31 30.38 -23.07
CA PHE A 13 -22.87 30.26 -23.22
C PHE A 13 -22.11 30.59 -21.93
N LEU A 14 -22.56 31.61 -21.17
CA LEU A 14 -22.05 31.90 -19.83
C LEU A 14 -22.41 30.80 -18.83
N LEU A 15 -23.61 30.22 -18.93
CA LEU A 15 -24.02 29.09 -18.08
C LEU A 15 -23.21 27.82 -18.38
N CYS A 16 -22.89 27.56 -19.65
CA CYS A 16 -22.03 26.45 -20.05
C CYS A 16 -20.57 26.69 -19.64
N ALA A 17 -20.08 27.93 -19.72
CA ALA A 17 -18.74 28.30 -19.24
C ALA A 17 -18.62 28.17 -17.71
N LEU A 18 -19.68 28.51 -16.95
CA LEU A 18 -19.74 28.31 -15.50
C LEU A 18 -19.87 26.83 -15.10
N LEU A 19 -20.51 25.99 -15.93
CA LEU A 19 -20.56 24.54 -15.72
C LEU A 19 -19.27 23.82 -16.17
N ALA A 20 -18.50 24.40 -17.09
CA ALA A 20 -17.20 23.87 -17.51
C ALA A 20 -16.08 24.06 -16.46
N PHE A 21 -16.26 24.94 -15.47
CA PHE A 21 -15.30 25.09 -14.38
C PHE A 21 -15.30 23.94 -13.36
N ASN A 22 -16.26 23.01 -13.45
CA ASN A 22 -16.34 21.85 -12.55
C ASN A 22 -15.78 20.54 -13.13
N ALA A 23 -15.20 20.57 -14.34
CA ALA A 23 -14.46 19.42 -14.88
C ALA A 23 -13.05 19.26 -14.26
N HIS A 24 -12.65 20.17 -13.35
CA HIS A 24 -11.42 20.08 -12.55
C HIS A 24 -11.68 19.68 -11.09
N ALA A 25 -12.73 18.92 -10.82
CA ALA A 25 -12.74 18.01 -9.68
C ALA A 25 -11.66 16.92 -9.92
N SER A 26 -10.39 17.32 -9.81
CA SER A 26 -9.31 16.37 -9.59
C SER A 26 -9.68 15.59 -8.34
N GLU A 27 -10.10 14.36 -8.59
CA GLU A 27 -10.36 13.30 -7.64
C GLU A 27 -9.33 13.42 -6.51
N TRP A 28 -9.80 13.77 -5.33
CA TRP A 28 -8.96 14.26 -4.25
C TRP A 28 -8.06 13.12 -3.76
N CYS A 29 -6.80 13.06 -4.20
CA CYS A 29 -5.91 11.94 -3.89
C CYS A 29 -5.38 11.95 -2.44
N TYR A 30 -5.55 13.07 -1.71
CA TYR A 30 -5.13 13.17 -0.32
C TYR A 30 -6.18 12.55 0.61
N GLU A 31 -5.76 11.62 1.46
CA GLU A 31 -6.56 11.11 2.56
C GLU A 31 -6.21 11.90 3.84
N ARG A 32 -7.20 12.62 4.37
CA ARG A 32 -7.08 13.35 5.64
C ARG A 32 -7.07 12.39 6.84
N ASP A 33 -6.47 12.84 7.93
CA ASP A 33 -6.56 12.21 9.25
C ASP A 33 -6.10 10.74 9.30
N LEU A 34 -5.09 10.40 8.49
CA LEU A 34 -4.44 9.09 8.52
C LEU A 34 -3.91 8.78 9.93
N LYS A 35 -4.36 7.66 10.49
CA LYS A 35 -3.88 7.09 11.74
C LYS A 35 -2.75 6.12 11.44
N TYR A 36 -1.53 6.53 11.74
CA TYR A 36 -0.36 5.69 11.48
C TYR A 36 -0.20 4.59 12.54
N PRO A 37 0.26 3.40 12.13
CA PRO A 37 0.62 2.34 13.06
C PRO A 37 1.62 2.78 14.13
N LYS A 38 1.49 2.23 15.34
CA LYS A 38 2.41 2.51 16.45
C LYS A 38 3.84 2.16 16.04
N GLY A 39 4.77 3.06 16.34
CA GLY A 39 6.19 2.87 16.03
C GLY A 39 6.59 3.25 14.60
N MET A 40 5.65 3.51 13.69
CA MET A 40 5.98 3.90 12.31
C MET A 40 6.79 5.20 12.24
N PHE A 41 6.39 6.23 12.97
CA PHE A 41 7.12 7.51 12.93
C PHE A 41 7.93 7.79 14.20
N GLY A 42 7.84 6.94 15.23
CA GLY A 42 8.47 7.22 16.53
C GLY A 42 8.17 8.65 17.01
N GLN A 43 9.23 9.41 17.29
CA GLN A 43 9.19 10.82 17.70
C GLN A 43 9.21 11.83 16.54
N PHE A 44 9.20 11.39 15.28
CA PHE A 44 9.33 12.27 14.12
C PHE A 44 7.98 12.87 13.70
N ASN A 45 7.96 14.19 13.58
CA ASN A 45 6.77 14.94 13.17
C ASN A 45 6.64 15.11 11.65
N ASP A 46 7.76 15.23 10.91
CA ASP A 46 7.76 15.40 9.46
C ASP A 46 7.58 14.06 8.71
N LYS A 47 6.33 13.75 8.36
CA LYS A 47 5.95 12.47 7.74
C LYS A 47 6.54 12.31 6.34
N LYS A 48 6.56 13.38 5.54
CA LYS A 48 7.10 13.37 4.18
C LYS A 48 8.59 13.05 4.19
N LYS A 49 9.36 13.76 5.02
CA LYS A 49 10.82 13.55 5.12
C LYS A 49 11.14 12.16 5.66
N THR A 50 10.45 11.71 6.70
CA THR A 50 10.66 10.37 7.27
C THR A 50 10.30 9.27 6.28
N ALA A 51 9.15 9.38 5.59
CA ALA A 51 8.75 8.42 4.58
C ALA A 51 9.76 8.36 3.42
N SER A 52 10.17 9.51 2.90
CA SER A 52 11.18 9.59 1.83
C SER A 52 12.51 8.94 2.24
N LYS A 53 12.98 9.21 3.47
CA LYS A 53 14.18 8.58 4.02
C LYS A 53 14.04 7.06 4.07
N LYS A 54 12.92 6.56 4.60
CA LYS A 54 12.67 5.12 4.76
C LYS A 54 12.54 4.39 3.42
N ILE A 55 11.89 5.00 2.44
CA ILE A 55 11.80 4.47 1.07
C ILE A 55 13.19 4.35 0.45
N ASN A 56 14.04 5.38 0.61
CA ASN A 56 15.41 5.33 0.11
C ASN A 56 16.24 4.24 0.81
N GLU A 57 16.15 4.15 2.13
CA GLU A 57 16.81 3.08 2.91
C GLU A 57 16.39 1.69 2.40
N THR A 58 15.10 1.46 2.19
CA THR A 58 14.57 0.15 1.78
C THR A 58 14.83 -0.15 0.30
N PHE A 59 14.40 0.71 -0.62
CA PHE A 59 14.33 0.39 -2.04
C PHE A 59 15.52 0.88 -2.86
N LYS A 60 16.29 1.87 -2.39
CA LYS A 60 17.49 2.35 -3.09
C LYS A 60 18.74 1.67 -2.56
N PHE A 61 18.97 1.79 -1.26
CA PHE A 61 20.18 1.27 -0.62
C PHE A 61 20.04 -0.20 -0.19
N GLY A 62 18.84 -0.60 0.20
CA GLY A 62 18.54 -1.97 0.64
C GLY A 62 18.13 -2.93 -0.46
N LYS A 63 18.12 -2.50 -1.73
CA LYS A 63 17.52 -3.24 -2.86
C LYS A 63 18.01 -4.70 -2.97
N ASP A 64 19.31 -4.93 -2.79
CA ASP A 64 19.93 -6.24 -2.97
C ASP A 64 19.57 -7.21 -1.81
N LYS A 65 19.10 -6.66 -0.69
CA LYS A 65 18.72 -7.41 0.52
C LYS A 65 17.20 -7.55 0.67
N LEU A 66 16.40 -6.99 -0.25
CA LEU A 66 14.94 -7.08 -0.20
C LEU A 66 14.41 -8.52 -0.25
N PRO A 67 14.95 -9.43 -1.09
CA PRO A 67 14.47 -10.81 -1.14
C PRO A 67 14.63 -11.55 0.20
N GLU A 68 15.66 -11.18 0.96
CA GLU A 68 15.98 -11.78 2.26
C GLU A 68 15.23 -11.11 3.43
N ARG A 69 14.56 -9.98 3.19
CA ARG A 69 13.94 -9.15 4.24
C ARG A 69 12.51 -8.73 3.87
N PRO A 70 11.59 -9.69 3.69
CA PRO A 70 10.23 -9.41 3.26
C PRO A 70 9.48 -8.50 4.26
N ALA A 71 9.78 -8.59 5.56
CA ALA A 71 9.24 -7.67 6.57
C ALA A 71 9.59 -6.20 6.29
N LYS A 72 10.88 -5.92 6.01
CA LYS A 72 11.36 -4.56 5.71
C LYS A 72 10.84 -4.04 4.38
N MET A 73 10.67 -4.93 3.40
CA MET A 73 10.04 -4.60 2.12
C MET A 73 8.60 -4.09 2.33
N LEU A 74 7.78 -4.83 3.09
CA LEU A 74 6.40 -4.44 3.37
C LEU A 74 6.31 -3.14 4.19
N GLN A 75 7.14 -2.97 5.22
CA GLN A 75 7.23 -1.69 5.94
C GLN A 75 7.62 -0.55 4.99
N GLY A 76 8.52 -0.78 4.02
CA GLY A 76 8.86 0.18 2.96
C GLY A 76 7.66 0.57 2.10
N LEU A 77 6.84 -0.40 1.69
CA LEU A 77 5.61 -0.14 0.94
C LEU A 77 4.61 0.70 1.75
N ALA A 78 4.51 0.49 3.06
CA ALA A 78 3.68 1.33 3.94
C ALA A 78 4.16 2.79 3.91
N TYR A 79 5.46 3.06 3.95
CA TYR A 79 5.98 4.43 3.80
C TYR A 79 5.75 5.01 2.41
N LEU A 80 5.77 4.18 1.36
CA LEU A 80 5.49 4.62 0.01
C LEU A 80 4.06 5.14 -0.14
N GLU A 81 3.08 4.46 0.47
CA GLU A 81 1.70 4.93 0.55
C GLU A 81 1.59 6.30 1.25
N VAL A 82 2.33 6.49 2.35
CA VAL A 82 2.40 7.78 3.04
C VAL A 82 3.03 8.86 2.16
N LEU A 83 4.15 8.58 1.49
CA LEU A 83 4.81 9.57 0.65
C LEU A 83 3.89 10.05 -0.48
N VAL A 84 3.16 9.14 -1.14
CA VAL A 84 2.19 9.52 -2.17
C VAL A 84 1.08 10.40 -1.59
N ASN A 85 0.58 10.07 -0.38
CA ASN A 85 -0.39 10.91 0.32
C ASN A 85 0.16 12.33 0.55
N GLU A 86 1.36 12.46 1.11
CA GLU A 86 1.98 13.76 1.39
C GLU A 86 2.27 14.56 0.12
N MET A 87 2.56 13.90 -1.01
CA MET A 87 2.72 14.56 -2.31
C MET A 87 1.40 15.11 -2.87
N CYS A 88 0.23 14.61 -2.43
CA CYS A 88 -1.07 15.17 -2.82
C CYS A 88 -1.33 16.57 -2.23
N LEU A 89 -0.60 16.99 -1.19
CA LEU A 89 -0.74 18.31 -0.58
C LEU A 89 -0.22 19.44 -1.48
N VAL A 90 0.73 19.15 -2.37
CA VAL A 90 1.36 20.16 -3.25
C VAL A 90 0.66 20.12 -4.61
N ARG A 91 -0.40 20.94 -4.78
CA ARG A 91 -1.29 20.89 -5.97
C ARG A 91 -0.92 21.86 -7.09
N HIS A 92 -0.11 22.88 -6.81
CA HIS A 92 0.17 23.97 -7.77
C HIS A 92 1.51 23.83 -8.49
N ASP A 93 2.26 22.76 -8.20
CA ASP A 93 3.53 22.47 -8.85
C ASP A 93 3.31 21.33 -9.86
N SER A 94 3.34 21.67 -11.15
CA SER A 94 3.12 20.73 -12.25
C SER A 94 4.18 19.62 -12.32
N ALA A 95 5.41 19.90 -11.89
CA ALA A 95 6.48 18.91 -11.83
C ALA A 95 6.27 17.93 -10.68
N VAL A 96 5.79 18.40 -9.53
CA VAL A 96 5.41 17.56 -8.40
C VAL A 96 4.18 16.71 -8.74
N ASP A 97 3.18 17.27 -9.43
CA ASP A 97 1.99 16.53 -9.86
C ASP A 97 2.33 15.38 -10.83
N LEU A 98 3.20 15.64 -11.82
CA LEU A 98 3.65 14.61 -12.76
C LEU A 98 4.44 13.51 -12.04
N SER A 99 5.34 13.89 -11.14
CA SER A 99 6.13 12.95 -10.33
C SER A 99 5.22 12.10 -9.44
N ARG A 100 4.23 12.73 -8.79
CA ARG A 100 3.24 12.03 -7.95
C ARG A 100 2.47 11.00 -8.77
N LYS A 101 1.91 11.39 -9.93
CA LYS A 101 1.13 10.49 -10.79
C LYS A 101 1.95 9.27 -11.24
N LYS A 102 3.23 9.46 -11.56
CA LYS A 102 4.14 8.35 -11.89
C LYS A 102 4.32 7.39 -10.72
N ILE A 103 4.58 7.91 -9.53
CA ILE A 103 4.76 7.10 -8.31
C ILE A 103 3.44 6.40 -7.92
N GLU A 104 2.33 7.11 -8.02
CA GLU A 104 0.99 6.57 -7.74
C GLU A 104 0.64 5.42 -8.67
N LYS A 105 0.97 5.52 -9.96
CA LYS A 105 0.84 4.39 -10.90
C LYS A 105 1.65 3.17 -10.44
N VAL A 106 2.92 3.38 -10.06
CA VAL A 106 3.76 2.29 -9.54
C VAL A 106 3.15 1.66 -8.29
N VAL A 107 2.63 2.47 -7.36
CA VAL A 107 1.94 1.97 -6.15
C VAL A 107 0.71 1.14 -6.52
N LEU A 108 -0.12 1.60 -7.45
CA LEU A 108 -1.31 0.88 -7.88
C LEU A 108 -0.97 -0.44 -8.59
N ASP A 109 0.09 -0.45 -9.41
CA ASP A 109 0.57 -1.66 -10.08
C ASP A 109 1.17 -2.66 -9.07
N LEU A 110 1.85 -2.16 -8.03
CA LEU A 110 2.33 -2.99 -6.91
C LEU A 110 1.19 -3.58 -6.08
N ARG A 111 0.10 -2.83 -5.85
CA ARG A 111 -1.09 -3.38 -5.20
C ARG A 111 -1.67 -4.53 -6.02
N ASP A 112 -1.80 -4.31 -7.33
CA ASP A 112 -2.33 -5.30 -8.27
C ASP A 112 -1.50 -6.59 -8.28
N SER A 113 -0.17 -6.46 -8.35
CA SER A 113 0.73 -7.62 -8.36
C SER A 113 0.72 -8.41 -7.05
N LEU A 114 0.34 -7.78 -5.94
CA LEU A 114 0.12 -8.41 -4.63
C LEU A 114 -1.32 -8.92 -4.43
N GLY A 115 -2.18 -8.81 -5.45
CA GLY A 115 -3.59 -9.19 -5.36
C GLY A 115 -4.43 -8.26 -4.47
N LEU A 116 -3.94 -7.04 -4.19
CA LEU A 116 -4.60 -6.06 -3.35
C LEU A 116 -5.45 -5.10 -4.22
N PRO A 117 -6.73 -4.89 -3.90
CA PRO A 117 -7.58 -4.02 -4.70
C PRO A 117 -7.08 -2.57 -4.77
N LYS A 118 -6.93 -2.03 -5.99
CA LYS A 118 -6.55 -0.62 -6.25
C LYS A 118 -7.44 0.38 -5.51
N LYS A 119 -8.73 0.05 -5.35
CA LYS A 119 -9.75 0.85 -4.66
C LYS A 119 -9.59 0.94 -3.13
N PHE A 120 -8.66 0.22 -2.52
CA PHE A 120 -8.43 0.33 -1.07
C PHE A 120 -7.86 1.70 -0.72
N THR A 121 -8.34 2.24 0.40
CA THR A 121 -7.84 3.51 0.95
C THR A 121 -6.37 3.38 1.35
N ARG A 122 -5.65 4.51 1.36
CA ARG A 122 -4.24 4.51 1.77
C ARG A 122 -4.10 4.07 3.22
N GLN A 123 -5.03 4.49 4.11
CA GLN A 123 -5.08 4.00 5.49
C GLN A 123 -5.09 2.47 5.56
N LYS A 124 -5.95 1.83 4.76
CA LYS A 124 -6.09 0.38 4.74
C LYS A 124 -4.80 -0.29 4.25
N MET A 125 -4.19 0.27 3.21
CA MET A 125 -2.95 -0.27 2.64
C MET A 125 -1.77 -0.12 3.59
N ILE A 126 -1.62 1.05 4.22
CA ILE A 126 -0.62 1.28 5.28
C ILE A 126 -0.76 0.22 6.37
N ASN A 127 -1.99 -0.03 6.83
CA ASN A 127 -2.24 -1.04 7.87
C ASN A 127 -1.88 -2.45 7.41
N ILE A 128 -2.34 -2.87 6.23
CA ILE A 128 -2.05 -4.21 5.67
C ILE A 128 -0.55 -4.43 5.56
N TYR A 129 0.18 -3.49 4.95
CA TYR A 129 1.62 -3.61 4.76
C TYR A 129 2.36 -3.62 6.09
N TRP A 130 2.04 -2.69 6.99
CA TRP A 130 2.71 -2.58 8.28
C TRP A 130 2.47 -3.81 9.16
N SER A 131 1.21 -4.21 9.34
CA SER A 131 0.86 -5.35 10.18
C SER A 131 1.43 -6.66 9.65
N THR A 132 1.46 -6.84 8.32
CA THR A 132 2.05 -8.02 7.70
C THR A 132 3.57 -8.02 7.87
N GLY A 133 4.22 -6.86 7.75
CA GLY A 133 5.65 -6.71 8.05
C GLY A 133 5.99 -7.09 9.50
N GLU A 134 5.23 -6.58 10.47
CA GLU A 134 5.39 -6.94 11.90
C GLU A 134 5.20 -8.43 12.15
N LEU A 135 4.19 -9.05 11.52
CA LEU A 135 3.94 -10.48 11.64
C LEU A 135 5.13 -11.31 11.12
N LEU A 136 5.72 -10.92 9.98
CA LEU A 136 6.89 -11.58 9.42
C LEU A 136 8.12 -11.42 10.30
N GLU A 137 8.36 -10.21 10.83
CA GLU A 137 9.47 -9.95 11.76
C GLU A 137 9.31 -10.81 13.04
N LEU A 138 8.10 -10.91 13.58
CA LEU A 138 7.80 -11.80 14.71
C LEU A 138 7.99 -13.28 14.35
N ALA A 139 7.60 -13.71 13.15
CA ALA A 139 7.76 -15.09 12.70
C ALA A 139 9.25 -15.46 12.54
N GLU A 140 10.05 -14.56 11.98
CA GLU A 140 11.51 -14.71 11.87
C GLU A 140 12.17 -14.76 13.25
N VAL A 141 11.82 -13.83 14.15
CA VAL A 141 12.30 -13.82 15.53
C VAL A 141 11.90 -15.10 16.26
N LYS A 142 10.67 -15.60 16.09
CA LYS A 142 10.24 -16.87 16.68
C LYS A 142 11.05 -18.03 16.15
N LYS A 143 11.25 -18.18 14.83
CA LYS A 143 12.11 -19.23 14.24
C LYS A 143 13.53 -19.23 14.85
N ASN A 144 14.08 -18.04 15.07
CA ASN A 144 15.43 -17.87 15.61
C ASN A 144 15.50 -18.08 17.14
N LYS A 145 14.38 -17.92 17.86
CA LYS A 145 14.28 -18.10 19.32
C LYS A 145 13.68 -19.43 19.77
N LEU A 146 13.30 -20.33 18.86
CA LEU A 146 12.75 -21.65 19.26
C LEU A 146 13.78 -22.41 20.10
N SER A 147 13.37 -22.84 21.30
CA SER A 147 14.18 -23.74 22.12
C SER A 147 14.40 -25.07 21.36
N LYS A 148 15.45 -25.82 21.70
CA LYS A 148 15.72 -27.14 21.08
C LYS A 148 14.49 -28.06 21.15
N GLU A 149 13.77 -28.00 22.26
CA GLU A 149 12.56 -28.76 22.54
C GLU A 149 11.38 -28.33 21.65
N GLN A 150 11.19 -27.03 21.46
CA GLN A 150 10.15 -26.52 20.55
C GLN A 150 10.46 -26.86 19.08
N LYS A 151 11.74 -26.87 18.68
CA LYS A 151 12.16 -27.34 17.36
C LYS A 151 11.85 -28.82 17.18
N HIS A 152 12.18 -29.64 18.19
CA HIS A 152 11.89 -31.07 18.19
C HIS A 152 10.38 -31.34 18.09
N ASN A 153 9.55 -30.65 18.88
CA ASN A 153 8.10 -30.82 18.85
C ASN A 153 7.47 -30.36 17.52
N ILE A 154 8.00 -29.30 16.90
CA ILE A 154 7.57 -28.87 15.57
C ILE A 154 7.94 -29.90 14.50
N THR A 155 9.11 -30.54 14.62
CA THR A 155 9.51 -31.64 13.73
C THR A 155 8.58 -32.83 13.87
N ILE A 156 8.32 -33.29 15.10
CA ILE A 156 7.36 -34.38 15.37
C ILE A 156 5.98 -34.02 14.80
N LEU A 157 5.46 -32.82 15.07
CA LEU A 157 4.16 -32.38 14.53
C LEU A 157 4.10 -32.40 13.00
N ARG A 158 5.20 -32.06 12.31
CA ARG A 158 5.27 -32.13 10.85
C ARG A 158 5.28 -33.56 10.34
N GLU A 159 6.03 -34.44 10.98
CA GLU A 159 6.10 -35.86 10.66
C GLU A 159 4.75 -36.54 10.90
N THR A 160 4.12 -36.30 12.04
CA THR A 160 2.78 -36.80 12.37
C THR A 160 1.73 -36.29 11.38
N LYS A 161 1.77 -35.00 11.00
CA LYS A 161 0.86 -34.46 9.99
C LYS A 161 1.06 -35.11 8.62
N ALA A 162 2.29 -35.35 8.21
CA ALA A 162 2.60 -36.01 6.94
C ALA A 162 2.13 -37.47 6.93
N ALA A 163 2.40 -38.21 8.02
CA ALA A 163 1.93 -39.58 8.21
C ALA A 163 0.39 -39.67 8.23
N LEU A 164 -0.28 -38.75 8.95
CA LEU A 164 -1.74 -38.68 8.99
C LEU A 164 -2.32 -38.39 7.59
N LYS A 165 -1.72 -37.46 6.84
CA LYS A 165 -2.14 -37.16 5.47
C LYS A 165 -1.97 -38.37 4.54
N ALA A 166 -0.88 -39.12 4.69
CA ALA A 166 -0.63 -40.34 3.91
C ALA A 166 -1.62 -41.45 4.27
N ALA A 167 -1.93 -41.64 5.55
CA ALA A 167 -2.91 -42.62 6.02
C ALA A 167 -4.33 -42.27 5.55
N LEU A 168 -4.74 -41.00 5.64
CA LEU A 168 -6.03 -40.53 5.14
C LEU A 168 -6.16 -40.69 3.63
N LYS A 169 -5.08 -40.45 2.88
CA LYS A 169 -5.06 -40.70 1.43
C LYS A 169 -5.22 -42.20 1.13
N LYS A 170 -4.46 -43.06 1.82
CA LYS A 170 -4.52 -44.52 1.64
C LYS A 170 -5.90 -45.09 1.98
N ALA A 171 -6.56 -44.58 3.03
CA ALA A 171 -7.92 -44.99 3.40
C ALA A 171 -8.95 -44.57 2.34
N LYS A 172 -8.79 -43.38 1.76
CA LYS A 172 -9.66 -42.90 0.69
C LYS A 172 -9.48 -43.70 -0.60
N ASP A 173 -8.25 -44.09 -0.92
CA ASP A 173 -7.92 -44.88 -2.12
C ASP A 173 -8.25 -46.38 -1.94
N SER A 174 -8.69 -46.84 -0.75
CA SER A 174 -9.12 -48.22 -0.48
C SER A 174 -10.64 -48.43 -0.43
N ASP A 175 -11.42 -47.35 -0.54
CA ASP A 175 -12.89 -47.37 -0.63
C ASP A 175 -13.39 -47.16 -2.08
N GLU A 176 -12.47 -47.06 -3.05
CA GLU A 176 -12.70 -47.14 -4.51
C GLU A 176 -12.28 -48.52 -5.05
#